data_AF-A0A3D1P7V5-F1
#
_entry.id   AF-A0A3D1P7V5-F1
#
_cell.length_a   1.000
_cell.length_b   1.000
_cell.length_c   1.000
_cell.angle_alpha   90.00
_cell.angle_beta   90.00
_cell.angle_gamma   90.00
#
_symmetry.space_group_name_H-M   'P 1'
#
loop_
_entity.id
_entity.type
_entity.pdbx_description
1 polymer ?
#
loop_
_entity_poly.entity_id
_entity_poly.type
_entity_poly.pdbx_seq_one_letter_code
_entity_poly.pdbx_strand_id
1 'polypeptide(L)'
;LMVTGPNRIPIVEFFKLQATESLTHAQQVGEILTGLEGHPSLRIAPMEETYKHSVRDILEESLSHEKKALDLYKSLLTTVADASVYLEEFARTMIGTEELHNIEIKKMLRDFSGNYA
;
A
#
# COMPACT_ATOMS: atom_id res chain seq x y z
N LEU A 1 -12.99 -7.20 8.10
CA LEU A 1 -12.29 -6.11 8.82
C LEU A 1 -12.79 -6.07 10.25
N MET A 2 -11.87 -6.18 11.21
CA MET A 2 -12.17 -6.23 12.65
C MET A 2 -12.29 -4.81 13.27
N VAL A 3 -12.77 -3.84 12.50
CA VAL A 3 -12.91 -2.44 12.94
C VAL A 3 -14.22 -2.28 13.71
N THR A 4 -14.14 -1.79 14.94
CA THR A 4 -15.29 -1.56 15.83
C THR A 4 -15.33 -0.10 16.30
N GLY A 5 -16.47 0.34 16.84
CA GLY A 5 -16.65 1.69 17.39
C GLY A 5 -17.27 2.73 16.45
N PRO A 6 -17.31 4.01 16.87
CA PRO A 6 -17.81 5.13 16.07
C PRO A 6 -17.02 5.27 14.75
N ASN A 7 -17.66 5.79 13.70
CA ASN A 7 -17.05 5.98 12.38
C ASN A 7 -16.51 4.70 11.72
N ARG A 8 -16.86 3.50 12.21
CA ARG A 8 -16.40 2.23 11.62
C ARG A 8 -16.76 2.07 10.14
N ILE A 9 -17.88 2.63 9.69
CA ILE A 9 -18.35 2.48 8.31
C ILE A 9 -17.37 3.12 7.32
N PRO A 10 -17.06 4.42 7.42
CA PRO A 10 -16.09 5.05 6.52
C PRO A 10 -14.67 4.46 6.66
N ILE A 11 -14.25 4.04 7.86
CA ILE A 11 -12.94 3.41 8.06
C ILE A 11 -12.87 2.04 7.36
N VAL A 12 -13.92 1.23 7.48
CA VAL A 12 -14.02 -0.06 6.79
C VAL A 12 -14.04 0.12 5.27
N GLU A 13 -14.73 1.15 4.79
CA GLU A 13 -14.74 1.50 3.36
C GLU A 13 -13.34 1.89 2.87
N PHE A 14 -12.63 2.76 3.61
CA PHE A 14 -11.24 3.13 3.31
C PHE A 14 -10.34 1.90 3.14
N PHE A 15 -10.33 0.98 4.11
CA PHE A 15 -9.49 -0.22 4.02
C PHE A 15 -9.91 -1.18 2.89
N LYS A 16 -11.19 -1.23 2.52
CA LYS A 16 -11.64 -2.00 1.36
C LYS A 16 -11.11 -1.42 0.05
N LEU A 17 -11.07 -0.08 -0.06
CA LEU A 17 -10.50 0.59 -1.23
C LEU A 17 -8.99 0.28 -1.33
N GLN A 18 -8.25 0.41 -0.23
CA GLN A 18 -6.82 0.07 -0.20
C GLN A 18 -6.54 -1.40 -0.55
N ALA A 19 -7.36 -2.34 -0.07
CA ALA A 19 -7.25 -3.74 -0.43
C ALA A 19 -7.52 -4.00 -1.93
N THR A 20 -8.51 -3.31 -2.51
CA THR A 20 -8.86 -3.42 -3.93
C THR A 20 -7.74 -2.88 -4.82
N GLU A 21 -7.15 -1.77 -4.41
CA GLU A 21 -6.03 -1.14 -5.09
C GLU A 21 -4.75 -1.99 -5.00
N SER A 22 -4.43 -2.52 -3.82
CA SER A 22 -3.31 -3.46 -3.64
C SER A 22 -3.44 -4.67 -4.57
N LEU A 23 -4.66 -5.21 -4.72
CA LEU A 23 -4.93 -6.29 -5.67
C LEU A 23 -4.72 -5.84 -7.12
N THR A 24 -5.11 -4.62 -7.47
CA THR A 24 -4.90 -4.04 -8.80
C THR A 24 -3.41 -3.91 -9.11
N HIS A 25 -2.59 -3.44 -8.17
CA HIS A 25 -1.13 -3.39 -8.31
C HIS A 25 -0.55 -4.79 -8.54
N ALA A 26 -0.96 -5.77 -7.73
CA ALA A 26 -0.50 -7.15 -7.88
C ALA A 26 -0.84 -7.76 -9.25
N GLN A 27 -2.05 -7.47 -9.77
CA GLN A 27 -2.46 -7.91 -11.11
C GLN A 27 -1.61 -7.24 -12.20
N GLN A 28 -1.40 -5.92 -12.13
CA GLN A 28 -0.57 -5.19 -13.08
C GLN A 28 0.87 -5.72 -13.09
N VAL A 29 1.47 -5.94 -11.93
CA VAL A 29 2.82 -6.53 -11.80
C VAL A 29 2.84 -7.95 -12.38
N GLY A 30 1.78 -8.73 -12.19
CA GLY A 30 1.64 -10.06 -12.78
C GLY A 30 1.68 -10.03 -14.31
N GLU A 31 0.91 -9.15 -14.95
CA GLU A 31 0.89 -8.98 -16.41
C GLU A 31 2.22 -8.46 -16.96
N ILE A 32 2.87 -7.53 -16.25
CA ILE A 32 4.21 -7.04 -16.62
C ILE A 32 5.20 -8.22 -16.59
N LEU A 33 5.18 -9.02 -15.52
CA LEU A 33 6.12 -10.12 -15.35
C LEU A 33 5.94 -11.21 -16.40
N THR A 34 4.70 -11.59 -16.73
CA THR A 34 4.42 -12.56 -17.80
C THR A 34 4.80 -12.00 -19.18
N GLY A 35 4.58 -10.71 -19.41
CA GLY A 35 5.01 -10.02 -20.64
C GLY A 35 6.52 -9.98 -20.83
N LEU A 36 7.30 -10.07 -19.74
CA LEU A 36 8.77 -10.20 -19.74
C LEU A 36 9.24 -11.66 -19.75
N GLU A 37 8.37 -12.61 -20.11
CA GLU A 37 8.62 -14.07 -20.10
C GLU A 37 8.99 -14.62 -18.71
N GLY A 38 8.67 -13.89 -17.65
CA GLY A 38 8.85 -14.31 -16.26
C GLY A 38 7.71 -15.19 -15.74
N HIS A 39 7.92 -15.74 -14.53
CA HIS A 39 6.92 -16.58 -13.86
C HIS A 39 6.48 -15.96 -12.52
N PRO A 40 5.26 -15.42 -12.41
CA PRO A 40 4.75 -14.90 -11.16
C PRO A 40 4.62 -16.01 -10.11
N SER A 41 5.03 -15.69 -8.88
CA SER A 41 4.79 -16.56 -7.73
C SER A 41 3.31 -16.53 -7.36
N LEU A 42 2.72 -17.70 -7.18
CA LEU A 42 1.37 -17.85 -6.62
C LEU A 42 1.36 -17.86 -5.08
N ARG A 43 2.53 -17.73 -4.43
CA ARG A 43 2.64 -17.74 -2.98
C ARG A 43 2.11 -16.43 -2.41
N ILE A 44 1.25 -16.55 -1.41
CA ILE A 44 0.84 -15.43 -0.57
C ILE A 44 1.96 -15.21 0.46
N ALA A 45 2.56 -14.01 0.45
CA ALA A 45 3.55 -13.64 1.44
C ALA A 45 2.90 -13.61 2.85
N PRO A 46 3.60 -14.08 3.90
CA PRO A 46 3.09 -13.94 5.26
C PRO A 46 2.91 -12.46 5.59
N MET A 47 1.76 -12.11 6.17
CA MET A 47 1.49 -10.75 6.65
C MET A 47 1.97 -10.61 8.09
N GLU A 48 2.64 -9.51 8.40
CA GLU A 48 2.93 -9.13 9.79
C GLU A 48 1.61 -8.65 10.43
N GLU A 49 1.14 -9.35 11.46
CA GLU A 49 -0.05 -8.97 12.23
C GLU A 49 0.33 -8.85 13.70
N THR A 50 0.09 -7.69 14.34
CA THR A 50 0.41 -7.51 15.76
C THR A 50 -0.70 -8.02 16.70
N TYR A 51 -1.80 -8.53 16.15
CA TYR A 51 -3.03 -8.93 16.85
C TYR A 51 -3.68 -7.80 17.67
N LYS A 52 -3.31 -6.56 17.40
CA LYS A 52 -3.95 -5.38 17.97
C LYS A 52 -4.95 -4.84 16.98
N HIS A 53 -6.20 -4.72 17.40
CA HIS A 53 -7.31 -4.39 16.51
C HIS A 53 -7.90 -3.00 16.76
N SER A 54 -7.17 -2.10 17.44
CA SER A 54 -7.59 -0.71 17.48
C SER A 54 -7.40 -0.08 16.10
N VAL A 55 -8.24 0.89 15.73
CA VAL A 55 -8.11 1.60 14.45
C VAL A 55 -6.74 2.24 14.32
N ARG A 56 -6.20 2.78 15.43
CA ARG A 56 -4.87 3.37 15.45
C ARG A 56 -3.78 2.34 15.12
N ASP A 57 -3.80 1.18 15.77
CA ASP A 57 -2.81 0.13 15.52
C ASP A 57 -2.86 -0.32 14.05
N ILE A 58 -4.07 -0.54 13.51
CA ILE A 58 -4.25 -0.92 12.09
C ILE A 58 -3.71 0.18 11.16
N LEU A 59 -3.95 1.47 11.45
CA LEU A 59 -3.41 2.56 10.64
C LEU A 59 -1.87 2.66 10.74
N GLU A 60 -1.28 2.40 11.90
CA GLU A 60 0.17 2.36 12.08
C GLU A 60 0.80 1.18 11.31
N GLU A 61 0.16 0.00 11.35
CA GLU A 61 0.54 -1.16 10.54
C GLU A 61 0.46 -0.83 9.03
N SER A 62 -0.67 -0.30 8.56
CA SER A 62 -0.83 0.11 7.17
C SER A 62 0.22 1.14 6.76
N LEU A 63 0.51 2.15 7.58
CA LEU A 63 1.56 3.13 7.28
C LEU A 63 2.95 2.48 7.14
N SER A 64 3.25 1.46 7.95
CA SER A 64 4.49 0.69 7.84
C SER A 64 4.55 -0.08 6.52
N HIS A 65 3.45 -0.74 6.14
CA HIS A 65 3.30 -1.43 4.87
C HIS A 65 3.50 -0.50 3.67
N GLU A 66 2.85 0.67 3.65
CA GLU A 66 2.98 1.62 2.54
C GLU A 66 4.40 2.17 2.40
N LYS A 67 5.11 2.39 3.51
CA LYS A 67 6.52 2.80 3.45
C LYS A 67 7.41 1.71 2.84
N LYS A 68 7.21 0.45 3.24
CA LYS A 68 7.94 -0.68 2.66
C LYS A 68 7.67 -0.81 1.16
N ALA A 69 6.41 -0.67 0.73
CA ALA A 69 6.04 -0.68 -0.69
C ALA A 69 6.71 0.47 -1.47
N LEU A 70 6.66 1.69 -0.93
CA LEU A 70 7.29 2.87 -1.52
C LEU A 70 8.81 2.69 -1.71
N ASP A 71 9.51 2.13 -0.72
CA ASP A 71 10.95 1.87 -0.81
C ASP A 71 11.28 0.81 -1.88
N LEU A 72 10.42 -0.20 -2.04
CA LEU A 72 10.55 -1.20 -3.11
C LEU A 72 10.34 -0.57 -4.48
N TYR A 73 9.33 0.29 -4.67
CA TYR A 73 9.11 0.96 -5.95
C TYR A 73 10.22 1.96 -6.28
N LYS A 74 10.80 2.65 -5.29
CA LYS A 74 12.00 3.49 -5.49
C LYS A 74 13.21 2.68 -5.93
N SER A 75 13.39 1.49 -5.36
CA SER A 75 14.44 0.56 -5.76
C SER A 75 14.19 0.04 -7.18
N LEU A 76 12.94 -0.26 -7.54
CA LEU A 76 12.55 -0.62 -8.90
C LEU A 76 12.87 0.50 -9.88
N LEU A 77 12.44 1.74 -9.60
CA LEU A 77 12.71 2.90 -10.44
C LEU A 77 14.22 3.07 -10.71
N THR A 78 15.04 2.91 -9.67
CA THR A 78 16.50 2.95 -9.81
C THR A 78 17.04 1.84 -10.72
N THR A 79 16.44 0.65 -10.68
CA THR A 79 16.84 -0.50 -11.48
C THR A 79 16.46 -0.36 -12.95
N VAL A 80 15.29 0.24 -13.22
CA VAL A 80 14.74 0.32 -14.58
C VAL A 80 15.06 1.64 -15.30
N ALA A 81 15.67 2.59 -14.58
CA ALA A 81 16.13 3.87 -15.11
C ALA A 81 17.03 3.67 -16.33
N ASP A 82 16.72 4.37 -17.43
CA ASP A 82 17.41 4.32 -18.73
C ASP A 82 17.40 2.93 -19.41
N ALA A 83 16.80 1.92 -18.79
CA ALA A 83 16.69 0.57 -19.32
C ALA A 83 15.32 0.29 -19.94
N SER A 84 14.25 0.85 -19.38
CA SER A 84 12.89 0.66 -19.89
C SER A 84 11.96 1.81 -19.51
N VAL A 85 11.63 2.65 -20.49
CA VAL A 85 10.67 3.76 -20.33
C VAL A 85 9.33 3.26 -19.78
N TYR A 86 8.86 2.10 -20.26
CA TYR A 86 7.59 1.53 -19.81
C TYR A 86 7.61 1.21 -18.30
N LEU A 87 8.70 0.57 -17.82
CA LEU A 87 8.81 0.20 -16.41
C LEU A 87 9.11 1.42 -15.52
N GLU A 88 9.80 2.43 -16.04
CA GLU A 88 10.00 3.69 -15.34
C GLU A 88 8.67 4.40 -15.07
N GLU A 89 7.83 4.56 -16.10
CA GLU A 89 6.53 5.21 -15.96
C GLU A 89 5.62 4.44 -14.99
N PHE A 90 5.66 3.11 -15.05
CA PHE A 90 4.99 2.26 -14.07
C PHE A 90 5.49 2.53 -12.65
N ALA A 91 6.80 2.48 -12.42
CA ALA A 91 7.39 2.70 -11.10
C ALA A 91 7.11 4.12 -10.55
N ARG A 92 7.20 5.15 -11.40
CA ARG A 92 6.86 6.54 -11.02
C ARG A 92 5.40 6.69 -10.62
N THR A 93 4.50 6.07 -11.37
CA THR A 93 3.06 6.08 -11.06
C THR A 93 2.79 5.42 -9.71
N MET A 94 3.35 4.22 -9.48
CA MET A 94 3.19 3.51 -8.20
C MET A 94 3.77 4.31 -7.03
N ILE A 95 4.95 4.94 -7.18
CA ILE A 95 5.53 5.83 -6.17
C ILE A 95 4.56 6.96 -5.81
N GLY A 96 4.00 7.64 -6.81
CA GLY A 96 3.06 8.74 -6.58
C GLY A 96 1.79 8.30 -5.84
N THR A 97 1.25 7.13 -6.21
CA THR A 97 0.09 6.51 -5.53
C THR A 97 0.41 6.21 -4.06
N GLU A 98 1.52 5.53 -3.76
CA GLU A 98 1.85 5.19 -2.37
C GLU A 98 2.21 6.42 -1.53
N GLU A 99 2.78 7.46 -2.12
CA GLU A 99 3.00 8.74 -1.43
C GLU A 99 1.68 9.40 -1.02
N LEU A 100 0.65 9.33 -1.87
CA LEU A 100 -0.70 9.81 -1.54
C LEU A 100 -1.32 9.01 -0.39
N HIS A 101 -1.20 7.68 -0.40
CA HIS A 101 -1.68 6.82 0.70
C HIS A 101 -1.01 7.14 2.02
N ASN A 102 0.32 7.29 2.00
CA ASN A 102 1.09 7.68 3.17
C ASN A 102 0.60 9.01 3.75
N ILE A 103 0.25 9.98 2.90
CA ILE A 103 -0.30 11.28 3.34
C ILE A 103 -1.66 11.08 3.99
N GLU A 104 -2.55 10.29 3.38
CA GLU A 104 -3.91 10.10 3.88
C GLU A 104 -3.93 9.35 5.22
N ILE A 105 -3.19 8.25 5.34
CA ILE A 105 -3.06 7.50 6.60
C ILE A 105 -2.46 8.39 7.70
N LYS A 106 -1.47 9.23 7.38
CA LYS A 106 -0.90 10.20 8.34
C LYS A 106 -1.94 11.23 8.82
N LYS A 107 -2.85 11.69 7.95
CA LYS A 107 -3.94 12.59 8.37
C LYS A 107 -4.89 11.86 9.32
N MET A 108 -5.32 10.66 8.97
CA MET A 108 -6.19 9.84 9.82
C MET A 108 -5.55 9.61 11.20
N LEU A 109 -4.27 9.27 11.26
CA LEU A 109 -3.53 9.08 12.52
C LEU A 109 -3.46 10.34 13.40
N ARG A 110 -3.48 11.54 12.82
CA ARG A 110 -3.51 12.80 13.60
C ARG A 110 -4.82 12.93 14.37
N ASP A 111 -5.95 12.53 13.80
CA ASP A 111 -7.24 12.58 14.48
C ASP A 111 -7.30 11.62 15.69
N PHE A 112 -6.55 10.52 15.64
CA PHE A 112 -6.40 9.59 16.78
C PHE A 112 -5.30 9.99 17.78
N SER A 113 -4.59 11.10 17.56
CA SER A 113 -3.51 11.56 18.44
C SER A 113 -3.96 12.55 19.53
N GLY A 114 -5.26 12.90 19.59
CA GLY A 114 -5.84 13.68 20.69
C GLY A 114 -5.44 15.16 20.74
N ASN A 115 -4.69 15.68 19.77
CA ASN A 115 -4.23 17.08 19.75
C ASN A 115 -5.26 18.06 19.12
N TYR A 116 -6.54 17.93 19.48
CA TYR A 116 -7.48 19.04 19.36
C TYR A 116 -7.85 19.49 20.77
N ALA A 117 -6.94 20.28 21.35
CA ALA A 117 -7.20 21.15 22.49
C ALA A 117 -7.21 22.60 21.99
#